data_AF-A0A1X0F1K0-F1
#
_entry.id   AF-A0A1X0F1K0-F1
#
_cell.length_a   1.000
_cell.length_b   1.000
_cell.length_c   1.000
_cell.angle_alpha   90.00
_cell.angle_beta   90.00
_cell.angle_gamma   90.00
#
_symmetry.space_group_name_H-M   'P 1'
#
loop_
_entity.id
_entity.type
_entity.pdbx_description
1 polymer ?
#
loop_
_entity_poly.entity_id
_entity_poly.type
_entity_poly.pdbx_seq_one_letter_code
_entity_poly.pdbx_strand_id
1 'polypeptide(L)'
;AALRLDGSLNADALGAALADVVGRHESLRTLFPAVDGVPQQVVVPVERADVGCVVDSTGWAVSQLNEAVNAAARYTFDLAAEIPLRATLFRVADDEHVLVVVVHHIAADGWSLGPLVRDLGVAYASRCAGRAPGWAALAVQYADYTLWQRTQLGDLADPDSRINAQLAYWQDALAGMPERLELPTDRPYPLVADYVGAAVAVGWPAQLQQRVARVA
;
A
#
# COMPACT_ATOMS: atom_id res chain seq x y z
N ALA A 1 1.25 5.06 -6.63
CA ALA A 1 2.06 5.17 -7.87
C ALA A 1 1.14 5.55 -9.03
N ALA A 2 1.67 6.11 -10.12
CA ALA A 2 0.89 6.39 -11.34
C ALA A 2 1.42 5.51 -12.48
N LEU A 3 0.52 4.95 -13.28
CA LEU A 3 0.81 4.14 -14.45
C LEU A 3 0.18 4.82 -15.67
N ARG A 4 1.00 5.08 -16.69
CA ARG A 4 0.51 5.49 -18.00
C ARG A 4 0.10 4.25 -18.78
N LEU A 5 -1.10 4.29 -19.36
CA LEU A 5 -1.71 3.20 -20.11
C LEU A 5 -2.02 3.73 -21.51
N ASP A 6 -1.26 3.26 -22.50
CA ASP A 6 -1.46 3.59 -23.90
C ASP A 6 -2.24 2.45 -24.59
N GLY A 7 -3.24 2.82 -25.39
CA GLY A 7 -4.18 1.94 -26.06
C GLY A 7 -5.62 2.02 -25.51
N SER A 8 -6.53 1.29 -26.19
CA SER A 8 -7.93 1.21 -25.79
C SER A 8 -8.08 0.54 -24.43
N LEU A 9 -8.73 1.23 -23.49
CA LEU A 9 -9.00 0.74 -22.14
C LEU A 9 -10.50 0.56 -21.91
N ASN A 10 -10.91 -0.57 -21.37
CA ASN A 10 -12.27 -0.77 -20.91
C ASN A 10 -12.38 -0.33 -19.44
N ALA A 11 -12.81 0.91 -19.20
CA ALA A 11 -12.88 1.50 -17.86
C ALA A 11 -13.82 0.72 -16.91
N ASP A 12 -14.94 0.21 -17.41
CA ASP A 12 -15.89 -0.59 -16.62
C ASP A 12 -15.26 -1.93 -16.19
N ALA A 13 -14.55 -2.59 -17.11
CA ALA A 13 -13.81 -3.81 -16.79
C ALA A 13 -12.68 -3.55 -15.80
N LEU A 14 -12.01 -2.40 -15.86
CA LEU A 14 -11.00 -1.99 -14.88
C LEU A 14 -11.61 -1.74 -13.50
N GLY A 15 -12.74 -1.04 -13.43
CA GLY A 15 -13.48 -0.84 -12.17
C GLY A 15 -13.90 -2.16 -11.54
N ALA A 16 -14.46 -3.08 -12.34
CA ALA A 16 -14.82 -4.41 -11.88
C ALA A 16 -13.60 -5.23 -11.44
N ALA A 17 -12.47 -5.12 -12.14
CA ALA A 17 -11.22 -5.81 -11.78
C ALA A 17 -10.64 -5.30 -10.46
N LEU A 18 -10.68 -3.99 -10.22
CA LEU A 18 -10.29 -3.40 -8.94
C LEU A 18 -11.18 -3.91 -7.80
N ALA A 19 -12.50 -3.96 -8.00
CA ALA A 19 -13.44 -4.52 -7.03
C ALA A 19 -13.17 -6.02 -6.76
N ASP A 20 -12.80 -6.80 -7.79
CA ASP A 20 -12.42 -8.20 -7.61
C ASP A 20 -11.16 -8.37 -6.74
N VAL A 21 -10.14 -7.54 -6.97
CA VAL A 21 -8.90 -7.56 -6.19
C VAL A 21 -9.16 -7.15 -4.74
N VAL A 22 -9.94 -6.09 -4.53
CA VAL A 22 -10.37 -5.66 -3.18
C VAL A 22 -11.24 -6.74 -2.50
N GLY A 23 -12.09 -7.43 -3.26
CA GLY A 23 -12.88 -8.55 -2.75
C GLY A 23 -12.00 -9.73 -2.32
N ARG A 24 -10.95 -10.02 -3.09
CA ARG A 24 -10.00 -11.11 -2.86
C ARG A 24 -9.11 -10.90 -1.63
N HIS A 25 -8.65 -9.67 -1.41
CA HIS A 25 -7.70 -9.31 -0.35
C HIS A 25 -8.39 -8.47 0.72
N GLU A 26 -8.74 -9.09 1.86
CA GLU A 26 -9.49 -8.42 2.93
C GLU A 26 -8.80 -7.15 3.44
N SER A 27 -7.46 -7.14 3.51
CA SER A 27 -6.69 -5.97 3.96
C SER A 27 -6.97 -4.70 3.16
N LEU A 28 -7.33 -4.82 1.87
CA LEU A 28 -7.65 -3.68 1.00
C LEU A 28 -9.03 -3.09 1.27
N ARG A 29 -9.87 -3.77 2.05
CA ARG A 29 -11.21 -3.33 2.49
C ARG A 29 -11.38 -3.42 4.01
N THR A 30 -10.31 -3.18 4.76
CA THR A 30 -10.33 -3.14 6.22
C THR A 30 -10.30 -1.69 6.71
N LEU A 31 -11.27 -1.33 7.55
CA LEU A 31 -11.24 -0.08 8.32
C LEU A 31 -10.52 -0.29 9.66
N PHE A 32 -10.02 0.81 10.24
CA PHE A 32 -9.28 0.85 11.48
C PHE A 32 -9.89 1.84 12.50
N PRO A 33 -11.17 1.70 12.89
CA PRO A 33 -11.75 2.56 13.91
C PRO A 33 -11.15 2.27 15.29
N ALA A 34 -11.12 3.31 16.14
CA ALA A 34 -10.84 3.16 17.56
C ALA A 34 -12.16 3.17 18.35
N VAL A 35 -12.59 2.00 18.84
CA VAL A 35 -13.79 1.87 19.67
C VAL A 35 -13.35 1.91 21.13
N ASP A 36 -13.87 2.88 21.89
CA ASP A 36 -13.46 3.14 23.28
C ASP A 36 -11.93 3.30 23.45
N GLY A 37 -11.28 3.91 22.46
CA GLY A 37 -9.83 4.11 22.43
C GLY A 37 -9.01 2.89 22.00
N VAL A 38 -9.65 1.76 21.67
CA VAL A 38 -8.99 0.53 21.23
C VAL A 38 -9.11 0.38 19.71
N PRO A 39 -7.99 0.37 18.96
CA PRO A 39 -8.02 0.17 17.51
C PRO A 39 -8.46 -1.25 17.16
N GLN A 40 -9.31 -1.38 16.15
CA GLN A 40 -9.83 -2.67 15.67
C GLN A 40 -9.72 -2.76 14.14
N GLN A 41 -9.67 -3.99 13.62
CA GLN A 41 -9.78 -4.23 12.17
C GLN A 41 -11.23 -4.59 11.83
N VAL A 42 -11.86 -3.81 10.95
CA VAL A 42 -13.24 -4.05 10.50
C VAL A 42 -13.22 -4.27 9.00
N VAL A 43 -13.31 -5.53 8.60
CA VAL A 43 -13.39 -5.94 7.19
C VAL A 43 -14.79 -5.59 6.65
N VAL A 44 -14.89 -4.65 5.71
CA VAL A 44 -16.19 -4.24 5.14
C VAL A 44 -16.61 -5.19 4.01
N PRO A 45 -17.92 -5.43 3.81
CA PRO A 45 -18.41 -6.14 2.63
C PRO A 45 -17.91 -5.48 1.34
N VAL A 46 -17.56 -6.28 0.34
CA VAL A 46 -16.98 -5.79 -0.92
C VAL A 46 -17.91 -4.80 -1.64
N GLU A 47 -19.21 -4.96 -1.50
CA GLU A 47 -20.22 -4.09 -2.10
C GLU A 47 -20.22 -2.67 -1.51
N ARG A 48 -19.61 -2.49 -0.33
CA ARG A 48 -19.44 -1.20 0.35
C ARG A 48 -18.04 -0.62 0.18
N ALA A 49 -17.14 -1.35 -0.48
CA ALA A 49 -15.78 -0.87 -0.72
C ALA A 49 -15.79 0.13 -1.89
N ASP A 50 -15.61 1.42 -1.58
CA ASP A 50 -15.43 2.45 -2.60
C ASP A 50 -13.99 2.44 -3.10
N VAL A 51 -13.78 1.88 -4.29
CA VAL A 51 -12.44 1.64 -4.82
C VAL A 51 -11.91 2.83 -5.62
N GLY A 52 -12.76 3.78 -6.02
CA GLY A 52 -12.31 4.89 -6.86
C GLY A 52 -13.27 5.40 -7.93
N CYS A 53 -12.76 6.30 -8.77
CA CYS A 53 -13.54 6.94 -9.84
C CYS A 53 -12.77 7.13 -11.15
N VAL A 54 -13.53 7.39 -12.22
CA VAL A 54 -13.01 7.82 -13.52
C VAL A 54 -13.17 9.33 -13.65
N VAL A 55 -12.12 10.00 -14.10
CA VAL A 55 -12.08 11.44 -14.37
C VAL A 55 -11.84 11.64 -15.86
N ASP A 56 -12.77 12.33 -16.53
CA ASP A 56 -12.56 12.75 -17.91
C ASP A 56 -11.65 13.99 -17.93
N SER A 57 -10.40 13.78 -18.35
CA SER A 57 -9.39 14.83 -18.47
C SER A 57 -9.09 15.18 -19.93
N THR A 58 -9.97 14.79 -20.85
CA THR A 58 -9.81 15.06 -22.28
C THR A 58 -9.71 16.57 -22.51
N GLY A 59 -8.63 17.00 -23.18
CA GLY A 59 -8.38 18.40 -23.47
C GLY A 59 -7.82 19.23 -22.29
N TRP A 60 -7.52 18.62 -21.15
CA TRP A 60 -6.83 19.30 -20.05
C TRP A 60 -5.41 19.69 -20.46
N ALA A 61 -4.92 20.81 -19.90
CA ALA A 61 -3.51 21.15 -20.01
C ALA A 61 -2.65 20.13 -19.22
N VAL A 62 -1.44 19.87 -19.69
CA VAL A 62 -0.50 18.93 -19.03
C VAL A 62 -0.23 19.33 -17.57
N SER A 63 -0.13 20.62 -17.27
CA SER A 63 0.05 21.12 -15.90
C SER A 63 -1.13 20.75 -15.00
N GLN A 64 -2.37 20.92 -15.49
CA GLN A 64 -3.58 20.57 -14.76
C GLN A 64 -3.68 19.06 -14.51
N LEU A 65 -3.36 18.23 -15.51
CA LEU A 65 -3.31 16.77 -15.34
C LEU A 65 -2.27 16.38 -14.27
N ASN A 66 -1.07 16.96 -14.32
CA ASN A 66 -0.03 16.71 -13.33
C ASN A 66 -0.44 17.13 -11.91
N GLU A 67 -1.09 18.28 -11.76
CA GLU A 67 -1.64 18.73 -10.47
C GLU A 67 -2.68 17.74 -9.93
N ALA A 68 -3.61 17.28 -10.78
CA ALA A 68 -4.64 16.34 -10.38
C ALA A 68 -4.08 14.95 -10.04
N VAL A 69 -3.12 14.45 -10.82
CA VAL A 69 -2.41 13.19 -10.54
C VAL A 69 -1.63 13.28 -9.22
N ASN A 70 -0.95 14.40 -8.97
CA ASN A 70 -0.23 14.63 -7.71
C ASN A 70 -1.20 14.73 -6.51
N ALA A 71 -2.35 15.39 -6.68
CA ALA A 71 -3.37 15.45 -5.64
C ALA A 71 -3.93 14.06 -5.33
N ALA A 72 -4.24 13.26 -6.36
CA ALA A 72 -4.68 11.87 -6.19
C ALA A 72 -3.61 11.02 -5.48
N ALA A 73 -2.33 11.17 -5.85
CA ALA A 73 -1.22 10.42 -5.25
C ALA A 73 -0.94 10.81 -3.79
N ARG A 74 -1.31 12.03 -3.38
CA ARG A 74 -1.13 12.57 -2.02
C ARG A 74 -2.41 12.50 -1.18
N TYR A 75 -3.38 11.69 -1.59
CA TYR A 75 -4.62 11.52 -0.85
C TYR A 75 -4.33 11.03 0.57
N THR A 76 -4.94 11.70 1.55
CA THR A 76 -4.88 11.32 2.97
C THR A 76 -6.14 10.54 3.31
N PHE A 77 -5.97 9.32 3.78
CA PHE A 77 -7.08 8.44 4.17
C PHE A 77 -7.54 8.76 5.60
N ASP A 78 -8.86 8.81 5.80
CA ASP A 78 -9.44 8.60 7.13
C ASP A 78 -9.63 7.09 7.34
N LEU A 79 -8.63 6.43 7.94
CA LEU A 79 -8.64 4.98 8.13
C LEU A 79 -9.78 4.48 9.02
N ALA A 80 -10.46 5.34 9.77
CA ALA A 80 -11.62 4.95 10.56
C ALA A 80 -12.89 4.77 9.71
N ALA A 81 -12.97 5.45 8.57
CA ALA A 81 -14.17 5.52 7.73
C ALA A 81 -13.96 5.07 6.27
N GLU A 82 -12.71 5.02 5.81
CA GLU A 82 -12.35 4.74 4.42
C GLU A 82 -11.42 3.53 4.31
N ILE A 83 -11.62 2.75 3.24
CA ILE A 83 -10.74 1.61 2.95
C ILE A 83 -9.34 2.13 2.54
N PRO A 84 -8.27 1.37 2.82
CA PRO A 84 -6.89 1.82 2.63
C PRO A 84 -6.41 1.72 1.17
N LEU A 85 -7.33 1.85 0.21
CA LEU A 85 -7.03 1.82 -1.22
C LEU A 85 -7.94 2.80 -1.97
N ARG A 86 -7.35 3.58 -2.87
CA ARG A 86 -8.07 4.46 -3.79
C ARG A 86 -7.45 4.42 -5.17
N ALA A 87 -8.28 4.25 -6.19
CA ALA A 87 -7.89 4.31 -7.59
C ALA A 87 -8.55 5.53 -8.28
N THR A 88 -7.79 6.23 -9.11
CA THR A 88 -8.31 7.28 -9.98
C THR A 88 -7.81 7.03 -11.39
N LEU A 89 -8.73 6.86 -12.33
CA LEU A 89 -8.40 6.74 -13.74
C LEU A 89 -8.66 8.09 -14.43
N PHE A 90 -7.61 8.72 -14.93
CA PHE A 90 -7.70 9.90 -15.79
C PHE A 90 -7.74 9.45 -17.24
N ARG A 91 -8.83 9.75 -17.95
CA ARG A 91 -8.92 9.57 -19.42
C ARG A 91 -8.37 10.82 -20.09
N VAL A 92 -7.22 10.70 -20.75
CA VAL A 92 -6.52 11.83 -21.38
C VAL A 92 -6.91 11.93 -22.86
N ALA A 93 -7.04 10.79 -23.53
CA ALA A 93 -7.58 10.61 -24.87
C ALA A 93 -8.27 9.23 -24.96
N ASP A 94 -8.82 8.89 -26.13
CA ASP A 94 -9.49 7.58 -26.35
C ASP A 94 -8.54 6.39 -26.16
N ASP A 95 -7.24 6.59 -26.42
CA ASP A 95 -6.16 5.60 -26.29
C ASP A 95 -5.06 6.04 -25.31
N GLU A 96 -5.30 7.02 -24.46
CA GLU A 96 -4.33 7.48 -23.47
C GLU A 96 -4.98 7.67 -22.10
N HIS A 97 -4.44 6.98 -21.10
CA HIS A 97 -4.96 7.02 -19.75
C HIS A 97 -3.83 7.10 -18.72
N VAL A 98 -4.14 7.68 -17.56
CA VAL A 98 -3.27 7.65 -16.38
C VAL A 98 -4.04 7.03 -15.22
N LEU A 99 -3.58 5.89 -14.74
CA LEU A 99 -4.13 5.22 -13.57
C LEU A 99 -3.28 5.56 -12.35
N VAL A 100 -3.87 6.19 -11.35
CA VAL A 100 -3.26 6.40 -10.03
C VAL A 100 -3.88 5.43 -9.05
N VAL A 101 -3.07 4.56 -8.45
CA VAL A 101 -3.50 3.72 -7.32
C VAL A 101 -2.66 4.09 -6.11
N VAL A 102 -3.36 4.45 -5.03
CA VAL A 102 -2.78 4.74 -3.72
C VAL A 102 -3.26 3.69 -2.75
N VAL A 103 -2.32 3.09 -2.04
CA VAL A 103 -2.60 2.10 -0.99
C VAL A 103 -1.91 2.60 0.28
N HIS A 104 -2.66 2.67 1.38
CA HIS A 104 -2.08 3.04 2.65
C HIS A 104 -1.19 1.90 3.17
N HIS A 105 0.02 2.22 3.66
CA HIS A 105 1.01 1.22 4.09
C HIS A 105 0.56 0.30 5.23
N ILE A 106 -0.53 0.66 5.93
CA ILE A 106 -1.17 -0.21 6.92
C ILE A 106 -1.71 -1.52 6.31
N ALA A 107 -2.04 -1.51 5.02
CA ALA A 107 -2.66 -2.63 4.32
C ALA A 107 -1.74 -3.35 3.33
N ALA A 108 -0.60 -2.74 2.98
CA ALA A 108 0.32 -3.26 1.99
C ALA A 108 1.76 -2.79 2.20
N ASP A 109 2.71 -3.69 1.95
CA ASP A 109 4.14 -3.45 1.97
C ASP A 109 4.77 -3.57 0.56
N GLY A 110 6.11 -3.50 0.49
CA GLY A 110 6.83 -3.64 -0.77
C GLY A 110 6.64 -5.00 -1.45
N TRP A 111 6.42 -6.08 -0.68
CA TRP A 111 6.16 -7.41 -1.24
C TRP A 111 4.76 -7.51 -1.85
N SER A 112 3.80 -6.80 -1.23
CA SER A 112 2.38 -6.79 -1.61
C SER A 112 2.12 -6.20 -3.01
N LEU A 113 3.02 -5.34 -3.52
CA LEU A 113 2.87 -4.70 -4.83
C LEU A 113 2.89 -5.70 -5.99
N GLY A 114 3.73 -6.74 -5.93
CA GLY A 114 3.81 -7.76 -6.98
C GLY A 114 2.50 -8.52 -7.16
N PRO A 115 1.96 -9.15 -6.10
CA PRO A 115 0.64 -9.78 -6.12
C PRO A 115 -0.50 -8.84 -6.52
N LEU A 116 -0.49 -7.59 -6.04
CA LEU A 116 -1.52 -6.60 -6.38
C LEU A 116 -1.59 -6.35 -7.90
N VAL A 117 -0.45 -6.07 -8.53
CA VAL A 117 -0.37 -5.82 -9.98
C VAL A 117 -0.74 -7.08 -10.77
N ARG A 118 -0.28 -8.26 -10.33
CA ARG A 118 -0.61 -9.53 -10.97
C ARG A 118 -2.10 -9.81 -10.95
N ASP A 119 -2.72 -9.70 -9.77
CA ASP A 119 -4.15 -10.03 -9.59
C ASP A 119 -5.02 -9.02 -10.35
N LEU A 120 -4.65 -7.73 -10.38
CA LEU A 120 -5.34 -6.72 -11.19
C LEU A 120 -5.27 -7.07 -12.69
N GLY A 121 -4.12 -7.48 -13.20
CA GLY A 121 -3.97 -7.88 -14.60
C GLY A 121 -4.84 -9.10 -14.97
N VAL A 122 -4.87 -10.12 -14.11
CA VAL A 122 -5.71 -11.32 -14.29
C VAL A 122 -7.20 -10.96 -14.24
N ALA A 123 -7.59 -10.11 -13.30
CA ALA A 123 -8.97 -9.69 -13.13
C ALA A 123 -9.44 -8.84 -14.33
N TYR A 124 -8.62 -7.88 -14.75
CA TYR A 124 -8.92 -7.04 -15.92
C TYR A 124 -9.10 -7.87 -17.19
N ALA A 125 -8.17 -8.80 -17.47
CA ALA A 125 -8.29 -9.68 -18.64
C ALA A 125 -9.57 -10.55 -18.58
N SER A 126 -9.95 -11.02 -17.39
CA SER A 126 -11.17 -11.82 -17.21
C SER A 126 -12.43 -10.99 -17.45
N ARG A 127 -12.48 -9.76 -16.91
CA ARG A 127 -13.60 -8.84 -17.06
C ARG A 127 -13.76 -8.32 -18.48
N CYS A 128 -12.67 -8.05 -19.19
CA CYS A 128 -12.71 -7.78 -20.63
C CYS A 128 -13.30 -8.93 -21.44
N ALA A 129 -13.11 -10.18 -21.00
CA ALA A 129 -13.73 -11.36 -21.59
C ALA A 129 -15.16 -11.64 -21.08
N GLY A 130 -15.75 -10.72 -20.30
CA GLY A 130 -17.13 -10.83 -19.82
C GLY A 130 -17.34 -11.85 -18.69
N ARG A 131 -16.28 -12.25 -17.97
CA ARG A 131 -16.35 -13.25 -16.88
C ARG A 131 -15.64 -12.79 -15.62
N ALA A 132 -16.05 -13.34 -14.48
CA ALA A 132 -15.34 -13.15 -13.22
C ALA A 132 -13.97 -13.87 -13.22
N PRO A 133 -12.99 -13.42 -12.42
CA PRO A 133 -11.70 -14.08 -12.30
C PRO A 133 -11.85 -15.49 -11.71
N GLY A 134 -11.26 -16.49 -12.35
CA GLY A 134 -11.37 -17.91 -11.96
C GLY A 134 -10.37 -18.35 -10.88
N TRP A 135 -10.02 -17.50 -9.92
CA TRP A 135 -9.06 -17.86 -8.88
C TRP A 135 -9.71 -18.64 -7.73
N ALA A 136 -8.93 -19.49 -7.07
CA ALA A 136 -9.33 -20.06 -5.79
C ALA A 136 -9.28 -18.99 -4.69
N ALA A 137 -10.11 -19.12 -3.66
CA ALA A 137 -10.03 -18.31 -2.45
C ALA A 137 -8.64 -18.45 -1.81
N LEU A 138 -8.14 -17.38 -1.20
CA LEU A 138 -6.90 -17.43 -0.44
C LEU A 138 -7.10 -18.34 0.79
N ALA A 139 -6.12 -19.21 1.04
CA ALA A 139 -6.18 -20.13 2.18
C ALA A 139 -6.09 -19.40 3.54
N VAL A 140 -5.51 -18.20 3.54
CA VAL A 140 -5.38 -17.32 4.69
C VAL A 140 -5.63 -15.87 4.25
N GLN A 141 -6.27 -15.10 5.11
CA GLN A 141 -6.42 -13.66 5.01
C GLN A 141 -5.51 -12.97 6.04
N TYR A 142 -5.36 -11.65 5.92
CA TYR A 142 -4.51 -10.90 6.85
C TYR A 142 -5.03 -10.95 8.30
N ALA A 143 -6.35 -11.04 8.49
CA ALA A 143 -6.93 -11.26 9.82
C ALA A 143 -6.40 -12.54 10.47
N ASP A 144 -6.32 -13.64 9.71
CA ASP A 144 -5.77 -14.92 10.19
C ASP A 144 -4.30 -14.76 10.59
N TYR A 145 -3.51 -14.03 9.79
CA TYR A 145 -2.11 -13.71 10.13
C TYR A 145 -2.01 -12.96 11.47
N THR A 146 -2.86 -11.95 11.69
CA THR A 146 -2.81 -11.18 12.95
C THR A 146 -3.22 -11.99 14.18
N LEU A 147 -4.22 -12.88 14.03
CA LEU A 147 -4.62 -13.81 15.09
C LEU A 147 -3.52 -14.82 15.37
N TRP A 148 -2.93 -15.41 14.32
CA TRP A 148 -1.78 -16.30 14.43
C TRP A 148 -0.60 -15.62 15.12
N GLN A 149 -0.26 -14.38 14.74
CA GLN A 149 0.83 -13.62 15.34
C GLN A 149 0.60 -13.44 16.85
N ARG A 150 -0.62 -13.04 17.25
CA ARG A 150 -0.98 -12.91 18.66
C ARG A 150 -0.84 -14.24 19.42
N THR A 151 -1.30 -15.35 18.84
CA THR A 151 -1.13 -16.69 19.44
C THR A 151 0.34 -17.10 19.54
N GLN A 152 1.16 -16.81 18.54
CA GLN A 152 2.58 -17.16 18.54
C GLN A 152 3.39 -16.33 19.52
N LEU A 153 3.07 -15.05 19.67
CA LEU A 153 3.79 -14.13 20.55
C LEU A 153 3.40 -14.32 22.02
N GLY A 154 2.14 -14.63 22.30
CA GLY A 154 1.61 -14.77 23.66
C GLY A 154 1.26 -13.42 24.30
N ASP A 155 1.10 -13.43 25.62
CA ASP A 155 0.72 -12.25 26.40
C ASP A 155 1.95 -11.56 27.00
N LEU A 156 2.04 -10.24 26.88
CA LEU A 156 3.10 -9.43 27.49
C LEU A 156 3.15 -9.56 29.02
N ALA A 157 2.00 -9.80 29.66
CA ALA A 157 1.90 -9.99 31.10
C ALA A 157 2.37 -11.38 31.57
N ASP A 158 2.53 -12.33 30.65
CA ASP A 158 3.08 -13.66 30.94
C ASP A 158 4.62 -13.62 30.80
N PRO A 159 5.38 -13.81 31.91
CA PRO A 159 6.84 -13.80 31.88
C PRO A 159 7.44 -14.90 31.00
N ASP A 160 6.73 -16.01 30.80
CA ASP A 160 7.21 -17.16 30.02
C ASP A 160 6.81 -17.05 28.53
N SER A 161 6.13 -15.97 28.14
CA SER A 161 5.72 -15.74 26.75
C SER A 161 6.90 -15.39 25.85
N ARG A 162 6.74 -15.70 24.54
CA ARG A 162 7.76 -15.37 23.54
C ARG A 162 7.95 -13.87 23.39
N ILE A 163 6.88 -13.09 23.48
CA ILE A 163 6.96 -11.63 23.36
C ILE A 163 7.73 -11.01 24.52
N ASN A 164 7.59 -11.54 25.75
CA ASN A 164 8.35 -11.08 26.90
C ASN A 164 9.85 -11.37 26.72
N ALA A 165 10.21 -12.59 26.31
CA ALA A 165 11.59 -12.96 26.03
C ALA A 165 12.23 -12.09 24.91
N GLN A 166 11.50 -11.81 23.84
CA GLN A 166 11.98 -10.93 22.77
C GLN A 166 12.12 -9.48 23.24
N LEU A 167 11.19 -8.99 24.07
CA LEU A 167 11.26 -7.66 24.65
C LEU A 167 12.51 -7.51 25.53
N ALA A 168 12.78 -8.48 26.41
CA ALA A 168 13.95 -8.48 27.27
C ALA A 168 15.26 -8.45 26.46
N TYR A 169 15.34 -9.25 25.39
CA TYR A 169 16.48 -9.22 24.47
C TYR A 169 16.68 -7.83 23.84
N TRP A 170 15.62 -7.21 23.30
CA TRP A 170 15.74 -5.92 22.65
C TRP A 170 16.05 -4.78 23.62
N GLN A 171 15.55 -4.85 24.86
CA GLN A 171 15.91 -3.88 25.90
C GLN A 171 17.40 -3.94 26.24
N ASP A 172 17.98 -5.14 26.33
CA ASP A 172 19.41 -5.32 26.56
C ASP A 172 20.25 -4.91 25.34
N ALA A 173 19.88 -5.39 24.15
CA ALA A 173 20.62 -5.13 22.91
C ALA A 173 20.65 -3.65 22.52
N LEU A 174 19.61 -2.89 22.87
CA LEU A 174 19.49 -1.46 22.57
C LEU A 174 19.85 -0.59 23.79
N ALA A 175 20.31 -1.19 24.90
CA ALA A 175 20.65 -0.46 26.11
C ALA A 175 21.76 0.57 25.86
N GLY A 176 21.54 1.81 26.29
CA GLY A 176 22.51 2.89 26.14
C GLY A 176 22.63 3.46 24.72
N MET A 177 21.76 3.07 23.78
CA MET A 177 21.71 3.73 22.48
C MET A 177 21.38 5.22 22.63
N PRO A 178 22.05 6.10 21.88
CA PRO A 178 21.71 7.51 21.89
C PRO A 178 20.30 7.72 21.35
N GLU A 179 19.57 8.68 21.92
CA GLU A 179 18.23 9.05 21.44
C GLU A 179 18.25 9.52 19.98
N ARG A 180 19.40 10.01 19.51
CA ARG A 180 19.56 10.57 18.16
C ARG A 180 20.98 10.35 17.64
N LEU A 181 21.07 10.03 16.35
CA LEU A 181 22.32 10.09 15.61
C LEU A 181 22.62 11.54 15.21
N GLU A 182 23.80 12.04 15.54
CA GLU A 182 24.27 13.34 15.08
C GLU A 182 24.71 13.25 13.61
N LEU A 183 23.80 13.67 12.73
CA LEU A 183 24.07 13.81 11.30
C LEU A 183 24.43 15.26 10.98
N PRO A 184 25.22 15.52 9.92
CA PRO A 184 25.53 16.87 9.46
C PRO A 184 24.30 17.49 8.76
N THR A 185 23.27 17.84 9.53
CA THR A 185 22.02 18.40 9.03
C THR A 185 22.14 19.90 8.78
N ASP A 186 21.64 20.37 7.64
CA ASP A 186 21.63 21.80 7.29
C ASP A 186 20.70 22.65 8.16
N ARG A 187 19.75 22.01 8.86
CA ARG A 187 18.71 22.67 9.66
C ARG A 187 18.49 21.95 11.01
N PRO A 188 18.02 22.65 12.05
CA PRO A 188 17.63 22.04 13.31
C PRO A 188 16.49 21.02 13.11
N TYR A 189 16.46 20.01 13.97
CA TYR A 189 15.39 19.03 13.97
C TYR A 189 14.07 19.67 14.44
N PRO A 190 12.96 19.56 13.68
CA PRO A 190 11.69 20.17 14.04
C PRO A 190 10.97 19.36 15.13
N LEU A 191 10.09 20.01 15.90
CA LEU A 191 9.24 19.32 16.90
C LEU A 191 8.17 18.42 16.25
N VAL A 192 7.75 18.75 15.03
CA VAL A 192 6.80 17.99 14.24
C VAL A 192 7.41 17.81 12.85
N ALA A 193 7.50 16.57 12.39
CA ALA A 193 7.96 16.28 11.03
C ALA A 193 6.90 16.72 10.02
N ASP A 194 7.30 17.43 8.96
CA ASP A 194 6.44 17.75 7.81
C ASP A 194 6.31 16.57 6.83
N TYR A 195 7.13 15.53 7.04
CA TYR A 195 7.24 14.33 6.21
C TYR A 195 7.55 14.63 4.73
N VAL A 196 8.10 15.81 4.42
CA VAL A 196 8.52 16.17 3.07
C VAL A 196 9.92 15.62 2.81
N GLY A 197 10.00 14.63 1.93
CA GLY A 197 11.25 14.01 1.50
C GLY A 197 11.66 14.40 0.08
N ALA A 198 12.95 14.25 -0.20
CA ALA A 198 13.52 14.26 -1.55
C ALA A 198 14.39 13.03 -1.75
N ALA A 199 14.60 12.63 -3.00
CA ALA A 199 15.45 11.50 -3.35
C ALA A 199 16.61 11.96 -4.24
N VAL A 200 17.80 11.41 -4.01
CA VAL A 200 18.97 11.57 -4.87
C VAL A 200 19.33 10.19 -5.42
N ALA A 201 19.29 10.03 -6.74
CA ALA A 201 19.63 8.76 -7.38
C ALA A 201 21.15 8.58 -7.38
N VAL A 202 21.62 7.41 -6.90
CA VAL A 202 23.03 7.02 -6.92
C VAL A 202 23.17 5.74 -7.73
N GLY A 203 23.91 5.80 -8.84
CA GLY A 203 24.17 4.66 -9.70
C GLY A 203 25.41 3.88 -9.26
N TRP A 204 25.26 2.58 -9.04
CA TRP A 204 26.36 1.68 -8.70
C TRP A 204 26.79 0.88 -9.94
N PRO A 205 28.05 0.94 -10.40
CA PRO A 205 28.49 0.18 -11.57
C PRO A 205 28.32 -1.33 -11.37
N ALA A 206 28.00 -2.05 -12.45
CA ALA A 206 27.79 -3.51 -12.40
C ALA A 206 28.99 -4.25 -11.82
N GLN A 207 30.21 -3.80 -12.12
CA GLN A 207 31.45 -4.37 -11.58
C GLN A 207 31.52 -4.23 -10.06
N LEU A 208 31.04 -3.12 -9.49
CA LEU A 208 30.98 -2.92 -8.05
C LEU A 208 29.94 -3.84 -7.41
N GLN A 209 28.76 -3.96 -8.02
CA GLN A 209 27.71 -4.88 -7.57
C GLN A 209 28.21 -6.34 -7.53
N GLN A 210 28.91 -6.78 -8.58
CA GLN A 210 29.52 -8.12 -8.64
C GLN A 210 30.57 -8.34 -7.56
N ARG A 211 31.34 -7.30 -7.20
CA ARG A 211 32.34 -7.41 -6.13
C ARG A 211 31.68 -7.52 -4.76
N VAL A 212 30.61 -6.75 -4.50
CA VAL A 212 29.83 -6.84 -3.27
C VAL A 212 29.23 -8.25 -3.13
N ALA A 213 28.63 -8.78 -4.19
CA ALA A 213 28.03 -10.12 -4.19
C ALA A 213 29.03 -11.26 -3.95
N ARG A 214 30.34 -11.03 -4.11
CA ARG A 214 31.38 -12.03 -3.83
C ARG A 214 31.85 -12.02 -2.37
N VAL A 215 31.57 -10.97 -1.61
CA VAL A 215 32.04 -10.80 -0.22
C VAL A 215 30.91 -10.83 0.81
N ALA A 216 29.65 -10.71 0.36
CA ALA A 216 28.46 -10.99 1.14
C ALA A 216 28.18 -12.50 1.17
#